data_AF-A0A0S7X0J3-F1
#
_entry.id   AF-A0A0S7X0J3-F1
#
_cell.length_a   1.000
_cell.length_b   1.000
_cell.length_c   1.000
_cell.angle_alpha   90.00
_cell.angle_beta   90.00
_cell.angle_gamma   90.00
#
_symmetry.space_group_name_H-M   'P 1'
#
loop_
_entity.id
_entity.type
_entity.pdbx_description
1 polymer ?
#
loop_
_entity_poly.entity_id
_entity_poly.type
_entity_poly.pdbx_seq_one_letter_code
_entity_poly.pdbx_strand_id
1 'polypeptide(L)'
;MARELEELSDVELRGVAEDLGFDVGRKESRSDVISRIRARRLAIDEVSREEFARILRWAGEEVKDFHAKDLLVRRFYRVNFRKTEGLSPEDLRIVARLHAVDFDEDTPTEEIAERIETSAKRWTDVLKRAGGRVVGYIAKKVAGADDDEIAPPEEEEKAVGASLRKGFKAALRFSMDDYIAEKLDEIEARIDRKLDDLDRKMDEWRTREVRHRLRIIKYTIIATVVVAVISILYKLVAR
;
A
#
# COMPACT_ATOMS: atom_id res chain seq x y z
N MET A 1 4.07 9.15 10.87
CA MET A 1 3.28 7.90 10.95
C MET A 1 3.22 7.26 12.35
N ALA A 2 4.23 7.39 13.23
CA ALA A 2 4.21 6.77 14.57
C ALA A 2 3.09 7.27 15.51
N ARG A 3 2.70 8.55 15.39
CA ARG A 3 1.66 9.21 16.19
C ARG A 3 0.25 8.65 15.92
N GLU A 4 0.02 8.13 14.71
CA GLU A 4 -1.33 7.79 14.25
C GLU A 4 -1.89 6.56 14.96
N LEU A 5 -1.06 5.57 15.34
CA LEU A 5 -1.53 4.36 16.05
C LEU A 5 -1.85 4.64 17.52
N GLU A 6 -1.17 5.59 18.15
CA GLU A 6 -1.38 5.93 19.56
C GLU A 6 -2.68 6.70 19.76
N GLU A 7 -3.22 7.33 18.71
CA GLU A 7 -4.48 8.07 18.71
C GLU A 7 -5.70 7.20 18.41
N LEU A 8 -5.52 6.00 17.82
CA LEU A 8 -6.62 5.09 17.48
C LEU A 8 -7.33 4.55 18.72
N SER A 9 -8.65 4.45 18.73
CA SER A 9 -9.38 3.74 19.78
C SER A 9 -8.99 2.25 19.85
N ASP A 10 -9.23 1.58 20.99
CA ASP A 10 -8.95 0.15 21.13
C ASP A 10 -9.74 -0.70 20.12
N VAL A 11 -10.90 -0.22 19.69
CA VAL A 11 -11.71 -0.88 18.64
C VAL A 11 -11.01 -0.77 17.29
N GLU A 12 -10.50 0.41 16.93
CA GLU A 12 -9.76 0.61 15.68
C GLU A 12 -8.44 -0.16 15.67
N LEU A 13 -7.70 -0.20 16.79
CA LEU A 13 -6.49 -1.00 16.91
C LEU A 13 -6.78 -2.49 16.69
N ARG A 14 -7.89 -3.01 17.22
CA ARG A 14 -8.32 -4.38 16.95
C ARG A 14 -8.66 -4.59 15.48
N GLY A 15 -9.36 -3.64 14.84
CA GLY A 15 -9.63 -3.70 13.40
C GLY A 15 -8.35 -3.75 12.57
N VAL A 16 -7.37 -2.91 12.88
CA VAL A 16 -6.06 -2.92 12.20
C VAL A 16 -5.31 -4.23 12.43
N ALA A 17 -5.35 -4.79 13.65
CA ALA A 17 -4.74 -6.07 13.96
C ALA A 17 -5.43 -7.24 13.23
N GLU A 18 -6.75 -7.23 13.14
CA GLU A 18 -7.54 -8.21 12.38
C GLU A 18 -7.21 -8.14 10.88
N ASP A 19 -7.05 -6.94 10.32
CA ASP A 19 -6.66 -6.73 8.92
C ASP A 19 -5.23 -7.24 8.62
N LEU A 20 -4.34 -7.15 9.61
CA LEU A 20 -3.00 -7.76 9.57
C LEU A 20 -3.03 -9.25 9.94
N GLY A 21 -4.21 -9.79 10.23
CA GLY A 21 -4.43 -11.19 10.48
C GLY A 21 -3.82 -11.67 11.80
N PHE A 22 -4.07 -10.99 12.91
CA PHE A 22 -3.83 -11.60 14.22
C PHE A 22 -4.91 -11.23 15.24
N ASP A 23 -5.23 -12.19 16.12
CA ASP A 23 -6.18 -12.00 17.22
C ASP A 23 -5.53 -11.16 18.32
N VAL A 24 -6.23 -10.11 18.74
CA VAL A 24 -5.85 -9.33 19.92
C VAL A 24 -6.61 -9.91 21.11
N GLY A 25 -5.91 -10.62 21.98
CA GLY A 25 -6.52 -11.19 23.17
C GLY A 25 -7.18 -10.10 24.03
N ARG A 26 -8.32 -10.42 24.66
CA ARG A 26 -9.04 -9.47 25.55
C ARG A 26 -8.19 -8.91 26.70
N LYS A 27 -7.08 -9.57 27.03
CA LYS A 27 -6.17 -9.21 28.13
C LYS A 27 -4.86 -8.56 27.65
N GLU A 28 -4.65 -8.42 26.34
CA GLU A 28 -3.42 -7.80 25.83
C GLU A 28 -3.43 -6.30 26.13
N SER A 29 -2.27 -5.78 26.55
CA SER A 29 -2.14 -4.35 26.78
C SER A 29 -2.12 -3.60 25.45
N ARG A 30 -2.65 -2.38 25.43
CA ARG A 30 -2.66 -1.51 24.24
C ARG A 30 -1.25 -1.33 23.64
N SER A 31 -0.23 -1.20 24.49
CA SER A 31 1.17 -1.09 24.07
C SER A 31 1.68 -2.34 23.36
N ASP A 32 1.27 -3.52 23.80
CA ASP A 32 1.68 -4.79 23.16
C ASP A 32 1.05 -4.91 21.77
N VAL A 33 -0.24 -4.54 21.66
CA VAL A 33 -0.95 -4.54 20.37
C VAL A 33 -0.28 -3.59 19.38
N ILE A 34 0.02 -2.36 19.80
CA ILE A 34 0.71 -1.38 18.95
C ILE A 34 2.10 -1.91 18.54
N SER A 35 2.84 -2.51 19.47
CA SER A 35 4.17 -3.07 19.19
C SER A 35 4.11 -4.20 18.16
N ARG A 36 3.12 -5.10 18.26
CA ARG A 36 2.89 -6.18 17.29
C ARG A 36 2.46 -5.65 15.93
N ILE A 37 1.56 -4.65 15.88
CA ILE A 37 1.17 -3.98 14.63
C ILE A 37 2.40 -3.37 13.94
N ARG A 38 3.25 -2.65 14.70
CA ARG A 38 4.48 -2.03 14.18
C ARG A 38 5.46 -3.08 13.65
N ALA A 39 5.73 -4.12 14.44
CA ALA A 39 6.60 -5.22 14.02
C ALA A 39 6.10 -5.89 12.74
N ARG A 40 4.78 -6.10 12.61
CA ARG A 40 4.20 -6.71 11.41
C ARG A 40 4.26 -5.78 10.20
N ARG A 41 4.01 -4.48 10.36
CA ARG A 41 4.17 -3.50 9.27
C ARG A 41 5.61 -3.45 8.79
N LEU A 42 6.58 -3.46 9.69
CA LEU A 42 8.00 -3.52 9.34
C LEU A 42 8.31 -4.78 8.53
N ALA A 43 7.84 -5.95 8.98
CA ALA A 43 8.02 -7.20 8.26
C ALA A 43 7.37 -7.18 6.86
N ILE A 44 6.19 -6.55 6.70
CA ILE A 44 5.56 -6.36 5.38
C ILE A 44 6.40 -5.43 4.51
N ASP A 45 6.94 -4.35 5.08
CA ASP A 45 7.73 -3.36 4.36
C ASP A 45 9.06 -3.95 3.84
N GLU A 46 9.69 -4.83 4.62
CA GLU A 46 10.91 -5.57 4.23
C GLU A 46 10.69 -6.51 3.04
N VAL A 47 9.51 -7.11 2.92
CA VAL A 47 9.22 -8.09 1.86
C VAL A 47 8.94 -7.36 0.55
N SER A 48 9.69 -7.67 -0.49
CA SER A 48 9.52 -7.10 -1.82
C SER A 48 8.19 -7.54 -2.44
N ARG A 49 7.74 -6.77 -3.44
CA ARG A 49 6.52 -7.10 -4.18
C ARG A 49 6.67 -8.43 -4.93
N GLU A 50 7.86 -8.70 -5.45
CA GLU A 50 8.22 -9.89 -6.20
C GLU A 50 8.18 -11.14 -5.31
N GLU A 51 8.62 -11.04 -4.06
CA GLU A 51 8.52 -12.11 -3.06
C GLU A 51 7.06 -12.43 -2.74
N PHE A 52 6.22 -11.41 -2.49
CA PHE A 52 4.77 -11.63 -2.32
C PHE A 52 4.15 -12.31 -3.54
N ALA A 53 4.48 -11.84 -4.74
CA ALA A 53 3.98 -12.42 -5.98
C ALA A 53 4.41 -13.89 -6.15
N ARG A 54 5.66 -14.23 -5.81
CA ARG A 54 6.19 -15.59 -5.87
C ARG A 54 5.44 -16.52 -4.91
N ILE A 55 5.27 -16.12 -3.66
CA ILE A 55 4.54 -16.91 -2.66
C ILE A 55 3.07 -17.10 -3.07
N LEU A 56 2.43 -16.04 -3.57
CA LEU A 56 1.05 -16.11 -4.06
C LEU A 56 0.89 -17.04 -5.27
N ARG A 57 1.82 -16.99 -6.23
CA ARG A 57 1.80 -17.92 -7.37
C ARG A 57 1.99 -19.37 -6.94
N TRP A 58 2.85 -19.64 -5.96
CA TRP A 58 2.97 -20.97 -5.36
C TRP A 58 1.63 -21.43 -4.75
N ALA A 59 0.89 -20.52 -4.12
CA ALA A 59 -0.44 -20.80 -3.58
C ALA A 59 -1.54 -20.98 -4.65
N GLY A 60 -1.21 -20.87 -5.94
CA GLY A 60 -2.15 -20.97 -7.06
C GLY A 60 -2.96 -19.71 -7.32
N GLU A 61 -2.59 -18.57 -6.72
CA GLU A 61 -3.25 -17.28 -6.95
C GLU A 61 -2.76 -16.65 -8.26
N GLU A 62 -3.69 -16.09 -9.05
CA GLU A 62 -3.35 -15.33 -10.26
C GLU A 62 -2.80 -13.96 -9.88
N VAL A 63 -1.49 -13.77 -10.05
CA VAL A 63 -0.80 -12.51 -9.78
C VAL A 63 -0.43 -11.82 -11.09
N LYS A 64 -0.98 -10.62 -11.30
CA LYS A 64 -0.66 -9.76 -12.44
C LYS A 64 0.47 -8.79 -12.10
N ASP A 65 1.27 -8.44 -13.11
CA ASP A 65 2.46 -7.60 -12.94
C ASP A 65 2.17 -6.13 -12.61
N PHE A 66 0.91 -5.70 -12.67
CA PHE A 66 0.49 -4.36 -12.24
C PHE A 66 -0.16 -4.33 -10.84
N HIS A 67 -0.31 -5.48 -10.17
CA HIS A 67 -0.86 -5.49 -8.81
C HIS A 67 0.08 -4.75 -7.85
N ALA A 68 -0.48 -3.75 -7.15
CA ALA A 68 0.21 -3.03 -6.07
C ALA A 68 0.53 -3.96 -4.88
N LYS A 69 1.62 -3.65 -4.16
CA LYS A 69 2.07 -4.44 -2.99
C LYS A 69 0.95 -4.63 -1.96
N ASP A 70 0.17 -3.60 -1.67
CA ASP A 70 -0.95 -3.66 -0.70
C ASP A 70 -2.02 -4.70 -1.08
N LEU A 71 -2.32 -4.82 -2.38
CA LEU A 71 -3.26 -5.84 -2.86
C LEU A 71 -2.68 -7.24 -2.68
N LEU A 72 -1.38 -7.41 -2.94
CA LEU A 72 -0.69 -8.69 -2.73
C LEU A 72 -0.67 -9.07 -1.25
N VAL A 73 -0.40 -8.11 -0.35
CA VAL A 73 -0.46 -8.34 1.11
C VAL A 73 -1.85 -8.81 1.54
N ARG A 74 -2.92 -8.14 1.07
CA ARG A 74 -4.30 -8.56 1.37
C ARG A 74 -4.63 -9.96 0.87
N ARG A 75 -4.14 -10.33 -0.32
CA ARG A 75 -4.30 -11.69 -0.86
C ARG A 75 -3.46 -12.71 -0.12
N PHE A 76 -2.21 -12.36 0.22
CA PHE A 76 -1.27 -13.21 0.93
C PHE A 76 -1.90 -13.69 2.22
N TYR A 77 -2.52 -12.77 2.95
CA TYR A 77 -3.24 -13.13 4.15
C TYR A 77 -4.33 -14.16 3.82
N ARG A 78 -5.21 -13.95 2.83
CA ARG A 78 -6.28 -14.91 2.50
C ARG A 78 -5.81 -16.33 2.12
N VAL A 79 -4.53 -16.53 1.80
CA VAL A 79 -3.98 -17.84 1.49
C VAL A 79 -3.98 -18.73 2.72
N ASN A 80 -4.39 -19.98 2.53
CA ASN A 80 -4.39 -20.99 3.57
C ASN A 80 -3.06 -21.75 3.57
N PHE A 81 -2.11 -21.33 4.42
CA PHE A 81 -0.80 -21.97 4.59
C PHE A 81 -0.86 -23.31 5.38
N ARG A 82 -1.88 -24.13 5.14
CA ARG A 82 -2.05 -25.46 5.76
C ARG A 82 -1.13 -26.53 5.19
N LYS A 83 -0.55 -26.28 4.04
CA LYS A 83 0.42 -27.15 3.39
C LYS A 83 1.52 -26.25 2.91
N THR A 84 2.72 -26.38 3.46
CA THR A 84 3.86 -25.57 3.01
C THR A 84 4.80 -26.34 2.07
N GLU A 85 4.36 -27.51 1.61
CA GLU A 85 5.08 -28.35 0.66
C GLU A 85 5.38 -27.59 -0.65
N GLY A 86 6.66 -27.56 -1.03
CA GLY A 86 7.12 -26.91 -2.26
C GLY A 86 7.43 -25.41 -2.15
N LEU A 87 7.27 -24.79 -0.98
CA LEU A 87 7.85 -23.46 -0.73
C LEU A 87 9.37 -23.56 -0.66
N SER A 88 10.06 -22.56 -1.19
CA SER A 88 11.50 -22.46 -1.00
C SER A 88 11.84 -22.19 0.49
N PRO A 89 13.04 -22.57 0.98
CA PRO A 89 13.49 -22.25 2.34
C PRO A 89 13.47 -20.74 2.66
N GLU A 90 13.63 -19.89 1.66
CA GLU A 90 13.56 -18.43 1.79
C GLU A 90 12.10 -17.99 1.96
N ASP A 91 11.21 -18.48 1.11
CA ASP A 91 9.78 -18.18 1.19
C ASP A 91 9.15 -18.65 2.51
N LEU A 92 9.57 -19.82 3.01
CA LEU A 92 9.17 -20.30 4.34
C LEU A 92 9.53 -19.31 5.45
N ARG A 93 10.74 -18.75 5.42
CA ARG A 93 11.18 -17.75 6.40
C ARG A 93 10.41 -16.45 6.27
N ILE A 94 10.12 -16.02 5.03
CA ILE A 94 9.27 -14.85 4.78
C ILE A 94 7.87 -15.08 5.35
N VAL A 95 7.25 -16.23 5.08
CA VAL A 95 5.93 -16.60 5.62
C VAL A 95 5.99 -16.67 7.14
N ALA A 96 7.01 -17.29 7.74
CA ALA A 96 7.17 -17.35 9.19
C ALA A 96 7.24 -15.96 9.82
N ARG A 97 8.07 -15.05 9.27
CA ARG A 97 8.20 -13.67 9.74
C ARG A 97 6.86 -12.92 9.60
N LEU A 98 6.20 -13.08 8.46
CA LEU A 98 4.88 -12.52 8.21
C LEU A 98 3.78 -13.16 9.03
N HIS A 99 3.99 -14.33 9.65
CA HIS A 99 3.05 -14.92 10.61
C HIS A 99 3.45 -14.68 12.07
N ALA A 100 4.50 -13.90 12.31
CA ALA A 100 5.10 -13.68 13.63
C ALA A 100 5.40 -15.00 14.35
N VAL A 101 5.93 -15.97 13.60
CA VAL A 101 6.48 -17.22 14.14
C VAL A 101 7.93 -16.94 14.49
N ASP A 102 8.32 -17.24 15.73
CA ASP A 102 9.72 -17.12 16.14
C ASP A 102 10.56 -18.24 15.51
N PHE A 103 11.69 -17.88 14.92
CA PHE A 103 12.69 -18.81 14.39
C PHE A 103 14.07 -18.15 14.37
N ASP A 104 15.09 -18.98 14.49
CA ASP A 104 16.50 -18.60 14.33
C ASP A 104 16.99 -18.95 12.92
N GLU A 105 18.12 -18.37 12.48
CA GLU A 105 18.69 -18.67 11.15
C GLU A 105 18.99 -20.16 10.95
N ASP A 106 19.38 -20.83 12.04
CA ASP A 106 19.70 -22.25 12.12
C ASP A 106 18.49 -23.17 12.31
N THR A 107 17.27 -22.62 12.45
CA THR A 107 16.07 -23.45 12.62
C THR A 107 15.81 -24.26 11.35
N PRO A 108 15.68 -25.61 11.44
CA PRO A 108 15.38 -26.46 10.29
C PRO A 108 14.09 -26.04 9.59
N THR A 109 14.07 -26.09 8.26
CA THR A 109 12.90 -25.69 7.44
C THR A 109 11.64 -26.48 7.77
N GLU A 110 11.78 -27.73 8.18
CA GLU A 110 10.68 -28.61 8.59
C GLU A 110 10.01 -28.11 9.88
N GLU A 111 10.80 -27.63 10.83
CA GLU A 111 10.28 -27.06 12.08
C GLU A 111 9.59 -25.72 11.83
N ILE A 112 10.13 -24.89 10.94
CA ILE A 112 9.49 -23.64 10.50
C ILE A 112 8.13 -23.94 9.86
N ALA A 113 8.06 -24.93 8.97
CA ALA A 113 6.83 -25.38 8.32
C ALA A 113 5.77 -25.82 9.35
N GLU A 114 6.12 -26.68 10.31
CA GLU A 114 5.19 -27.15 11.33
C GLU A 114 4.64 -26.00 12.20
N ARG A 115 5.51 -25.04 12.57
CA ARG A 115 5.11 -23.84 13.33
C ARG A 115 4.20 -22.93 12.51
N ILE A 116 4.46 -22.75 11.21
CA ILE A 116 3.57 -22.00 10.29
C ILE A 116 2.21 -22.67 10.21
N GLU A 117 2.15 -23.99 9.99
CA GLU A 117 0.89 -24.72 9.86
C GLU A 117 0.05 -24.64 11.15
N THR A 118 0.71 -24.68 12.31
CA THR A 118 0.08 -24.50 13.62
C THR A 118 -0.47 -23.08 13.79
N SER A 119 0.31 -22.07 13.39
CA SER A 119 -0.11 -20.65 13.41
C SER A 119 -1.26 -20.39 12.43
N ALA A 120 -1.22 -20.99 11.23
CA ALA A 120 -2.23 -20.84 10.18
C ALA A 120 -3.60 -21.35 10.62
N LYS A 121 -3.68 -22.41 11.44
CA LYS A 121 -4.95 -22.87 12.03
C LYS A 121 -5.62 -21.76 12.83
N ARG A 122 -4.86 -21.16 13.75
CA ARG A 122 -5.31 -20.02 14.59
C ARG A 122 -5.73 -18.83 13.72
N TRP A 123 -4.99 -18.59 12.64
CA TRP A 123 -5.24 -17.50 11.70
C TRP A 123 -6.55 -17.65 10.92
N THR A 124 -6.82 -18.84 10.37
CA THR A 124 -8.07 -19.09 9.63
C THR A 124 -9.31 -18.93 10.48
N ASP A 125 -9.22 -19.21 11.79
CA ASP A 125 -10.33 -19.03 12.72
C ASP A 125 -10.57 -17.55 13.03
N VAL A 126 -9.51 -16.73 13.08
CA VAL A 126 -9.64 -15.27 13.24
C VAL A 126 -10.31 -14.65 12.02
N LEU A 127 -9.90 -15.01 10.80
CA LEU A 127 -10.52 -14.43 9.61
C LEU A 127 -11.97 -14.86 9.41
N LYS A 128 -12.32 -16.08 9.79
CA LYS A 128 -13.73 -16.50 9.79
C LYS A 128 -14.57 -15.67 10.76
N ARG A 129 -14.00 -15.23 11.89
CA ARG A 129 -14.68 -14.33 12.83
C ARG A 129 -14.75 -12.88 12.35
N ALA A 130 -13.71 -12.42 11.65
CA ALA A 130 -13.64 -11.07 11.07
C ALA A 130 -14.49 -10.90 9.79
N GLY A 131 -14.95 -12.01 9.20
CA GLY A 131 -15.64 -12.12 7.90
C GLY A 131 -17.03 -11.49 7.79
N GLY A 132 -17.15 -10.19 8.08
CA GLY A 132 -18.36 -9.43 7.73
C GLY A 132 -18.35 -7.92 7.99
N ARG A 133 -17.41 -7.36 8.75
CA ARG A 133 -17.58 -5.96 9.22
C ARG A 133 -16.53 -4.93 8.80
N VAL A 134 -15.36 -5.31 8.30
CA VAL A 134 -14.23 -4.34 8.21
C VAL A 134 -13.45 -4.42 6.89
N VAL A 135 -14.12 -4.66 5.75
CA VAL A 135 -13.47 -4.45 4.43
C VAL A 135 -13.56 -2.98 3.98
N GLY A 136 -14.43 -2.17 4.60
CA GLY A 136 -14.69 -0.79 4.18
C GLY A 136 -13.73 0.27 4.71
N TYR A 137 -13.08 0.08 5.86
CA TYR A 137 -12.49 1.21 6.59
C TYR A 137 -11.12 1.65 6.05
N ILE A 138 -10.27 0.71 5.59
CA ILE A 138 -8.98 1.06 4.97
C ILE A 138 -9.16 1.50 3.51
N ALA A 139 -10.18 0.99 2.80
CA ALA A 139 -10.53 1.51 1.47
C ALA A 139 -10.97 2.99 1.54
N LYS A 140 -11.73 3.35 2.59
CA LYS A 140 -12.26 4.70 2.79
C LYS A 140 -11.20 5.73 3.26
N LYS A 141 -10.16 5.31 3.98
CA LYS A 141 -9.18 6.26 4.55
C LYS A 141 -7.95 6.51 3.66
N VAL A 142 -7.65 5.63 2.72
CA VAL A 142 -6.53 5.80 1.76
C VAL A 142 -7.00 6.38 0.42
N ALA A 143 -8.25 6.13 0.02
CA ALA A 143 -8.89 6.83 -1.08
C ALA A 143 -9.60 8.08 -0.55
N GLY A 144 -8.84 9.14 -0.27
CA GLY A 144 -9.42 10.44 0.07
C GLY A 144 -10.30 10.95 -1.07
N ALA A 145 -11.62 10.81 -0.92
CA ALA A 145 -12.65 11.57 -1.62
C ALA A 145 -13.99 11.39 -0.89
N ASP A 146 -14.65 12.51 -0.64
CA ASP A 146 -16.00 12.63 -0.09
C ASP A 146 -17.08 11.96 -0.96
N ASP A 147 -18.24 11.84 -0.32
CA ASP A 147 -19.59 11.55 -0.82
C ASP A 147 -20.18 10.12 -0.71
N ASP A 148 -21.26 10.14 0.08
CA ASP A 148 -22.50 9.35 0.11
C ASP A 148 -22.51 7.87 0.53
N GLU A 149 -22.99 7.69 1.76
CA GLU A 149 -24.09 6.80 2.14
C GLU A 149 -24.20 5.48 1.37
N ILE A 150 -23.50 4.45 1.87
CA ILE A 150 -23.92 3.07 1.63
C ILE A 150 -24.11 2.41 2.99
N ALA A 151 -25.31 2.60 3.55
CA ALA A 151 -25.83 1.70 4.57
C ALA A 151 -26.21 0.37 3.88
N PRO A 152 -25.71 -0.79 4.32
CA PRO A 152 -26.20 -2.06 3.83
C PRO A 152 -27.64 -2.26 4.33
N PRO A 153 -28.62 -2.65 3.48
CA PRO A 153 -29.93 -3.02 3.96
C PRO A 153 -29.83 -4.28 4.84
N GLU A 154 -30.27 -4.14 6.08
CA GLU A 154 -30.48 -5.25 7.00
C GLU A 154 -31.69 -6.07 6.58
N GLU A 155 -31.52 -7.39 6.67
CA GLU A 155 -32.54 -8.44 6.80
C GLU A 155 -33.49 -8.69 5.62
N GLU A 156 -33.25 -9.80 4.90
CA GLU A 156 -34.19 -10.94 4.94
C GLU A 156 -33.54 -12.21 4.38
N GLU A 157 -33.54 -13.23 5.24
CA GLU A 157 -32.93 -14.52 5.01
C GLU A 157 -33.96 -15.51 4.44
N LYS A 158 -33.50 -16.34 3.49
CA LYS A 158 -33.87 -17.74 3.23
C LYS A 158 -34.71 -18.09 2.00
N ALA A 159 -34.25 -19.18 1.41
CA ALA A 159 -34.92 -20.07 0.46
C ALA A 159 -35.15 -19.51 -0.94
N VAL A 160 -34.13 -19.58 -1.79
CA VAL A 160 -34.15 -20.09 -3.18
C VAL A 160 -32.78 -19.76 -3.80
N GLY A 161 -32.19 -20.71 -4.54
CA GLY A 161 -31.17 -20.33 -5.53
C GLY A 161 -29.78 -20.93 -5.39
N ALA A 162 -29.64 -22.22 -5.10
CA ALA A 162 -28.40 -22.93 -5.45
C ALA A 162 -28.16 -22.93 -6.98
N SER A 163 -29.23 -22.84 -7.79
CA SER A 163 -29.15 -22.74 -9.26
C SER A 163 -28.98 -21.29 -9.76
N LEU A 164 -29.61 -20.30 -9.11
CA LEU A 164 -29.47 -18.86 -9.44
C LEU A 164 -28.10 -18.28 -9.07
N ARG A 165 -27.42 -18.82 -8.06
CA ARG A 165 -26.07 -18.37 -7.64
C ARG A 165 -24.99 -18.54 -8.71
N LYS A 166 -25.12 -19.52 -9.62
CA LYS A 166 -24.13 -19.74 -10.69
C LYS A 166 -24.29 -18.72 -11.82
N GLY A 167 -25.53 -18.37 -12.17
CA GLY A 167 -25.85 -17.29 -13.12
C GLY A 167 -25.56 -15.91 -12.55
N PHE A 168 -25.89 -15.67 -11.27
CA PHE A 168 -25.61 -14.40 -10.61
C PHE A 168 -24.11 -14.16 -10.42
N LYS A 169 -23.29 -15.17 -10.10
CA LYS A 169 -21.82 -15.00 -10.07
C LYS A 169 -21.22 -14.65 -11.44
N ALA A 170 -21.77 -15.18 -12.53
CA ALA A 170 -21.31 -14.85 -13.88
C ALA A 170 -21.74 -13.43 -14.29
N ALA A 171 -22.99 -13.04 -13.98
CA ALA A 171 -23.49 -11.69 -14.21
C ALA A 171 -22.77 -10.64 -13.35
N LEU A 172 -22.52 -10.96 -12.07
CA LEU A 172 -21.81 -10.08 -11.13
C LEU A 172 -20.32 -9.95 -11.48
N ARG A 173 -19.71 -11.02 -12.02
CA ARG A 173 -18.33 -10.97 -12.52
C ARG A 173 -18.24 -10.11 -13.78
N PHE A 174 -19.18 -10.24 -14.71
CA PHE A 174 -19.20 -9.43 -15.92
C PHE A 174 -19.45 -7.94 -15.59
N SER A 175 -20.40 -7.64 -14.70
CA SER A 175 -20.64 -6.26 -14.24
C SER A 175 -19.50 -5.70 -13.39
N MET A 176 -18.78 -6.54 -12.64
CA MET A 176 -17.58 -6.12 -11.93
C MET A 176 -16.40 -5.88 -12.88
N ASP A 177 -16.23 -6.70 -13.91
CA ASP A 177 -15.15 -6.52 -14.89
C ASP A 177 -15.39 -5.21 -15.69
N ASP A 178 -16.63 -4.93 -16.08
CA ASP A 178 -17.02 -3.66 -16.73
C ASP A 178 -16.84 -2.46 -15.78
N TYR A 179 -17.25 -2.58 -14.51
CA TYR A 179 -17.06 -1.53 -13.51
C TYR A 179 -15.57 -1.30 -13.19
N ILE A 180 -14.76 -2.35 -13.16
CA ILE A 180 -13.32 -2.26 -12.97
C ILE A 180 -12.67 -1.61 -14.18
N ALA A 181 -13.09 -1.96 -15.40
CA ALA A 181 -12.61 -1.30 -16.62
C ALA A 181 -12.96 0.19 -16.62
N GLU A 182 -14.21 0.55 -16.32
CA GLU A 182 -14.66 1.94 -16.21
C GLU A 182 -13.87 2.70 -15.15
N LYS A 183 -13.58 2.08 -14.00
CA LYS A 183 -12.78 2.72 -12.95
C LYS A 183 -11.30 2.80 -13.30
N LEU A 184 -10.76 1.85 -14.06
CA LEU A 184 -9.41 1.94 -14.60
C LEU A 184 -9.31 3.08 -15.60
N ASP A 185 -10.28 3.23 -16.50
CA ASP A 185 -10.34 4.34 -17.46
C ASP A 185 -10.49 5.69 -16.74
N GLU A 186 -11.31 5.76 -15.68
CA GLU A 186 -11.45 6.97 -14.86
C GLU A 186 -10.15 7.33 -14.14
N ILE A 187 -9.43 6.32 -13.64
CA ILE A 187 -8.13 6.49 -12.99
C ILE A 187 -7.10 6.94 -14.02
N GLU A 188 -7.06 6.34 -15.21
CA GLU A 188 -6.16 6.71 -16.31
C GLU A 188 -6.39 8.16 -16.74
N ALA A 189 -7.65 8.55 -16.99
CA ALA A 189 -8.01 9.93 -17.30
C ALA A 189 -7.70 10.93 -16.17
N ARG A 190 -7.66 10.48 -14.91
CA ARG A 190 -7.25 11.31 -13.76
C ARG A 190 -5.73 11.41 -13.67
N ILE A 191 -5.01 10.35 -13.99
CA ILE A 191 -3.55 10.33 -14.03
C ILE A 191 -3.06 11.24 -15.16
N ASP A 192 -3.61 11.12 -16.36
CA ASP A 192 -3.25 11.96 -17.51
C ASP A 192 -3.45 13.45 -17.20
N ARG A 193 -4.60 13.81 -16.62
CA ARG A 193 -4.84 15.20 -16.18
C ARG A 193 -3.82 15.68 -15.15
N LYS A 194 -3.38 14.82 -14.22
CA LYS A 194 -2.35 15.17 -13.24
C LYS A 194 -0.96 15.29 -13.87
N LEU A 195 -0.65 14.47 -14.86
CA LEU A 195 0.59 14.54 -15.62
C LEU A 195 0.67 15.85 -16.40
N ASP A 196 -0.41 16.21 -17.11
CA ASP A 196 -0.49 17.49 -17.83
C ASP A 196 -0.32 18.70 -16.90
N ASP A 197 -0.92 18.64 -15.72
CA ASP A 197 -0.78 19.69 -14.70
C ASP A 197 0.66 19.80 -14.16
N LEU A 198 1.37 18.69 -14.01
CA LEU A 198 2.75 18.67 -13.58
C LEU A 198 3.69 19.21 -14.67
N ASP A 199 3.50 18.79 -15.92
CA ASP A 199 4.29 19.27 -17.06
C ASP A 199 4.12 20.78 -17.23
N ARG A 200 2.89 21.28 -17.13
CA ARG A 200 2.61 22.73 -17.13
C ARG A 200 3.34 23.46 -16.00
N LYS A 201 3.31 22.94 -14.77
CA LYS A 201 4.03 23.54 -13.63
C LYS A 201 5.54 23.51 -13.82
N MET A 202 6.08 22.42 -14.37
CA MET A 202 7.49 22.26 -14.67
C MET A 202 7.96 23.27 -15.72
N ASP A 203 7.17 23.48 -16.78
CA ASP A 203 7.45 24.49 -17.80
C ASP A 203 7.40 25.92 -17.25
N GLU A 204 6.42 26.22 -16.39
CA GLU A 204 6.36 27.50 -15.69
C GLU A 204 7.57 27.74 -14.79
N TRP A 205 8.01 26.71 -14.05
CA TRP A 205 9.17 26.77 -13.17
C TRP A 205 10.46 26.95 -13.98
N ARG A 206 10.62 26.17 -15.06
CA ARG A 206 11.75 26.28 -15.98
C ARG A 206 11.82 27.66 -16.61
N THR A 207 10.69 28.20 -17.06
CA THR A 207 10.62 29.55 -17.65
C THR A 207 10.98 30.63 -16.63
N ARG A 208 10.51 30.51 -15.39
CA ARG A 208 10.87 31.42 -14.28
C ARG A 208 12.36 31.36 -13.97
N GLU A 209 12.93 30.16 -13.91
CA GLU A 209 14.33 29.97 -13.61
C GLU A 209 15.23 30.50 -14.73
N VAL A 210 14.93 30.19 -15.99
CA VAL A 210 15.65 30.72 -17.15
C VAL A 210 15.63 32.25 -17.15
N ARG A 211 14.48 32.87 -16.88
CA ARG A 211 14.36 34.33 -16.79
C ARG A 211 15.16 34.93 -15.63
N HIS A 212 15.26 34.22 -14.50
CA HIS A 212 16.07 34.65 -13.37
C HIS A 212 17.57 34.55 -13.68
N ARG A 213 18.03 33.42 -14.23
CA ARG A 213 19.42 33.23 -14.67
C ARG A 213 19.84 34.26 -15.71
N LEU A 214 18.99 34.55 -16.70
CA LEU A 214 19.23 35.59 -17.70
C LEU A 214 19.36 36.99 -17.07
N ARG A 215 18.56 37.32 -16.06
CA ARG A 215 18.67 38.61 -15.34
C ARG A 215 20.01 38.74 -14.62
N ILE A 216 20.46 37.68 -13.93
CA ILE A 216 21.77 37.67 -13.26
C ILE A 216 22.88 37.93 -14.28
N ILE A 217 22.89 37.18 -15.39
CA ILE A 217 23.91 37.34 -16.44
C ILE A 217 23.90 38.77 -16.98
N LYS A 218 22.72 39.32 -17.29
CA LYS A 218 22.58 40.72 -17.75
C LYS A 218 23.18 41.71 -16.74
N TYR A 219 22.91 41.57 -15.44
CA TYR A 219 23.47 42.46 -14.43
C TYR A 219 24.99 42.32 -14.30
N THR A 220 25.52 41.11 -14.37
CA THR A 220 26.98 40.91 -14.34
C THR A 220 27.68 41.57 -15.52
N ILE A 221 27.09 41.51 -16.73
CA ILE A 221 27.63 42.17 -17.92
C ILE A 221 27.59 43.70 -17.77
N ILE A 222 26.50 44.26 -17.27
CA ILE A 222 26.41 45.71 -17.03
C ILE A 222 27.44 46.14 -15.99
N ALA A 223 27.61 45.37 -14.91
CA ALA A 223 28.60 45.67 -13.88
C ALA A 223 30.03 45.66 -14.44
N THR A 224 30.40 44.68 -15.29
CA THR A 224 31.74 44.64 -15.90
C THR A 224 31.98 45.82 -16.83
N VAL A 225 30.97 46.24 -17.62
CA VAL A 225 31.05 47.45 -18.47
C VAL A 225 31.21 48.72 -17.62
N VAL A 226 30.45 48.87 -16.54
CA VAL A 226 30.55 50.03 -15.64
C VAL A 226 31.94 50.11 -15.01
N VAL A 227 32.49 49.00 -14.53
CA VAL A 227 33.85 48.95 -13.96
C VAL A 227 34.90 49.34 -15.00
N ALA A 228 34.77 48.89 -16.25
CA ALA A 228 35.68 49.27 -17.33
C ALA A 228 35.61 50.77 -17.64
N VAL A 229 34.41 51.36 -17.69
CA VAL A 229 34.23 52.82 -17.91
C VAL A 229 34.83 53.63 -16.76
N ILE A 230 34.59 53.23 -15.50
CA ILE A 230 35.17 53.89 -14.32
C ILE A 230 36.70 53.83 -14.35
N SER A 231 37.27 52.68 -14.73
CA SER A 231 38.72 52.50 -14.86
C SER A 231 39.33 53.44 -15.91
N ILE A 232 38.67 53.60 -17.05
CA ILE A 232 39.08 54.55 -18.09
C ILE A 232 39.01 55.99 -17.58
N LEU A 233 37.92 56.36 -16.90
CA LEU A 233 37.71 57.71 -16.37
C LEU A 233 38.76 58.06 -15.29
N TYR A 234 39.05 57.12 -14.38
CA TYR A 234 40.07 57.30 -13.35
C TYR A 234 41.46 57.51 -13.96
N LYS A 235 41.81 56.73 -14.98
CA LYS A 235 43.08 56.89 -15.72
C LYS A 235 43.18 58.25 -16.42
N LEU A 236 42.05 58.84 -16.81
CA LEU A 236 42.01 60.14 -17.49
C LEU A 236 42.13 61.30 -16.50
N VAL A 237 41.55 61.18 -15.30
CA VAL A 237 41.64 62.20 -14.23
C VAL A 237 42.97 62.15 -13.48
N ALA A 238 43.56 60.97 -13.29
CA ALA A 238 44.83 60.80 -12.59
C ALA A 238 46.07 61.17 -13.43
N ARG A 239 45.87 61.56 -14.69
CA ARG A 239 46.92 61.97 -15.63
C ARG A 239 46.98 63.49 -15.74
#